data_AF-A0A927ZER4-F1
#
_entry.id   AF-A0A927ZER4-F1
#
_cell.length_a   1.000
_cell.length_b   1.000
_cell.length_c   1.000
_cell.angle_alpha   90.00
_cell.angle_beta   90.00
_cell.angle_gamma   90.00
#
_symmetry.space_group_name_H-M   'P 1'
#
loop_
_entity.id
_entity.type
_entity.pdbx_description
1 polymer ?
#
loop_
_entity_poly.entity_id
_entity_poly.type
_entity_poly.pdbx_seq_one_letter_code
_entity_poly.pdbx_strand_id
1 'polypeptide(L)' 'MFGLGNVELVSTFDAQSFYSVCYALKGSQIKHTTNVAKDESAGIVKYQIFVKKKDFETAKRVAERMMR' A
#
# COMPACT_ATOMS: atom_id res chain seq x y z
N MET A 1 -8.48 15.56 -14.18
CA MET A 1 -7.28 14.87 -14.69
C MET A 1 -6.38 14.57 -13.50
N PHE A 2 -6.45 13.37 -12.91
CA PHE A 2 -5.59 12.97 -11.80
C PHE A 2 -4.20 12.65 -12.36
N GLY A 3 -3.22 13.52 -12.09
CA GLY A 3 -1.81 13.29 -12.44
C GLY A 3 -1.19 12.19 -11.56
N LEU A 4 -1.53 10.93 -11.82
CA LEU A 4 -0.95 9.75 -11.18
C LEU A 4 0.26 9.23 -11.97
N GLY A 5 1.12 10.11 -12.47
CA GLY A 5 2.30 9.73 -13.27
C GLY A 5 3.54 9.31 -12.47
N ASN A 6 3.48 9.33 -11.13
CA ASN A 6 4.68 9.17 -10.28
C ASN A 6 4.46 8.32 -9.02
N VAL A 7 3.32 7.65 -8.91
CA VAL A 7 3.02 6.73 -7.80
C VAL A 7 2.55 5.39 -8.34
N GLU A 8 3.04 4.31 -7.75
CA GLU A 8 2.76 2.94 -8.15
C GLU A 8 2.10 2.19 -7.00
N LEU A 9 1.15 1.31 -7.35
CA LEU A 9 0.44 0.46 -6.40
C LEU A 9 1.38 -0.65 -5.92
N VAL A 10 1.74 -0.64 -4.63
CA VAL A 10 2.59 -1.68 -4.03
C VAL A 10 1.86 -3.01 -3.99
N SER A 11 0.70 -3.03 -3.34
CA SER A 11 -0.18 -4.20 -3.25
C SER A 11 -1.54 -3.79 -2.65
N THR A 12 -2.46 -4.75 -2.64
CA THR A 12 -3.75 -4.66 -1.93
C THR A 12 -3.72 -5.57 -0.70
N PHE A 13 -4.19 -5.06 0.42
CA PHE A 13 -4.13 -5.69 1.73
C PHE A 13 -5.52 -5.78 2.35
N ASP A 14 -5.73 -6.77 3.21
CA ASP A 14 -6.80 -6.74 4.20
C ASP A 14 -6.51 -5.68 5.29
N ALA A 15 -7.48 -5.42 6.16
CA ALA A 15 -7.36 -4.39 7.19
C ALA A 15 -6.15 -4.59 8.11
N GLN A 16 -5.86 -5.81 8.53
CA GLN A 16 -4.81 -6.08 9.52
C GLN A 16 -3.42 -5.98 8.89
N SER A 17 -3.24 -6.58 7.71
CA SER A 17 -2.00 -6.51 6.95
C SER A 17 -1.69 -5.06 6.55
N PHE A 18 -2.72 -4.28 6.20
CA PHE A 18 -2.57 -2.86 5.84
C PHE A 18 -1.95 -2.03 6.96
N TYR A 19 -2.48 -2.09 8.18
CA TYR A 19 -1.95 -1.31 9.31
C TYR A 19 -0.50 -1.69 9.62
N SER A 20 -0.18 -2.99 9.56
CA SER A 20 1.17 -3.49 9.81
C SER A 20 2.18 -2.97 8.78
N VAL A 21 1.80 -2.96 7.50
CA VAL A 21 2.66 -2.45 6.42
C VAL A 21 2.79 -0.94 6.46
N CYS A 22 1.71 -0.19 6.71
CA CYS A 22 1.78 1.26 6.89
C CYS A 22 2.74 1.68 8.02
N TYR A 23 2.73 0.94 9.13
CA TYR A 23 3.65 1.18 10.24
C TYR A 23 5.12 0.93 9.84
N ALA A 24 5.39 -0.19 9.16
CA ALA A 24 6.73 -0.52 8.69
C ALA A 24 7.27 0.49 7.65
N LEU A 25 6.40 0.98 6.75
CA LEU A 25 6.75 2.02 5.78
C LEU A 25 7.06 3.35 6.48
N LYS A 26 6.32 3.70 7.53
CA LYS A 26 6.58 4.90 8.35
C LYS A 26 7.93 4.79 9.07
N GLY A 27 8.26 3.64 9.64
CA GLY A 27 9.58 3.36 10.23
C GLY A 27 10.72 3.46 9.22
N SER A 28 10.45 3.12 7.95
CA SER A 28 11.40 3.23 6.83
C SER A 28 11.44 4.62 6.19
N GLN A 29 10.73 5.62 6.75
CA GLN A 29 10.58 6.98 6.21
C GLN A 29 10.04 7.04 4.76
N ILE A 30 9.32 6.01 4.31
CA ILE A 30 8.74 5.96 2.96
C ILE A 30 7.38 6.66 2.95
N LYS A 31 7.29 7.73 2.15
CA LYS A 31 6.02 8.43 1.91
C LYS A 31 5.10 7.56 1.05
N HIS A 32 3.88 7.34 1.54
CA HIS A 32 2.88 6.52 0.89
C HIS A 32 1.51 7.20 0.95
N THR A 33 0.64 6.85 0.01
CA THR A 33 -0.76 7.26 -0.05
C THR A 33 -1.62 6.01 0.02
N THR A 34 -2.73 6.06 0.74
CA THR A 34 -3.60 4.91 0.94
C THR A 34 -4.94 5.15 0.28
N ASN A 35 -5.51 4.12 -0.34
CA ASN A 35 -6.87 4.14 -0.86
C ASN A 35 -7.66 2.95 -0.30
N VAL A 36 -8.96 3.09 -0.18
CA VAL A 36 -9.85 2.02 0.26
C VAL A 36 -10.74 1.63 -0.91
N ALA A 37 -10.46 0.46 -1.50
CA ALA A 37 -11.31 -0.13 -2.52
C ALA A 37 -12.35 -1.02 -1.83
N LYS A 38 -13.61 -0.58 -1.86
CA LYS A 38 -14.74 -1.40 -1.41
C LYS A 38 -15.20 -2.24 -2.59
N ASP A 39 -15.08 -3.56 -2.49
CA ASP A 39 -15.69 -4.46 -3.47
C ASP A 39 -17.13 -4.75 -3.01
N GLU A 40 -18.11 -4.12 -3.66
CA GLU A 40 -19.53 -4.22 -3.29
C GLU A 40 -20.10 -5.64 -3.49
N SER A 41 -19.44 -6.50 -4.27
CA SER A 41 -19.93 -7.86 -4.55
C SER A 41 -19.60 -8.88 -3.45
N ALA A 42 -18.65 -8.58 -2.55
CA ALA A 42 -18.24 -9.50 -1.49
C ALA A 42 -18.31 -8.92 -0.06
N GLY A 43 -18.59 -7.61 0.09
CA GLY A 43 -18.48 -6.94 1.39
C GLY A 43 -17.05 -6.87 1.92
N ILE A 44 -16.06 -7.19 1.09
CA ILE A 44 -14.65 -7.22 1.47
C ILE A 44 -14.04 -5.86 1.17
N VAL A 45 -13.61 -5.17 2.22
CA VAL A 45 -12.86 -3.92 2.12
C VAL A 45 -11.39 -4.26 1.85
N LYS A 46 -10.87 -3.86 0.67
CA LYS A 46 -9.46 -3.98 0.33
C LYS A 46 -8.77 -2.63 0.43
N TYR A 47 -7.67 -2.59 1.16
CA TYR A 47 -6.86 -1.39 1.34
C TYR A 47 -5.69 -1.42 0.35
N GLN A 48 -5.44 -0.31 -0.32
CA GLN A 48 -4.42 -0.18 -1.34
C GLN A 48 -3.35 0.80 -0.86
N ILE A 49 -2.08 0.45 -1.03
CA ILE A 49 -0.96 1.33 -0.69
C ILE A 49 -0.23 1.74 -1.97
N PHE A 50 -0.12 3.04 -2.17
CA PHE A 50 0.59 3.67 -3.28
C PHE A 50 1.85 4.34 -2.75
N VAL A 51 2.95 4.20 -3.46
CA VAL A 51 4.24 4.83 -3.12
C VAL A 51 4.83 5.50 -4.34
N LYS A 52 5.80 6.39 -4.15
CA LYS A 52 6.54 6.95 -5.29
C LYS A 52 7.32 5.85 -6.00
N LYS A 53 7.40 5.94 -7.33
CA LYS A 53 8.14 4.96 -8.18
C LYS A 53 9.57 4.69 -7.70
N LYS A 54 10.28 5.73 -7.24
CA LYS A 54 11.64 5.61 -6.69
C LYS A 54 11.75 4.73 -5.44
N ASP A 55 10.66 4.64 -4.66
CA ASP A 55 10.60 3.91 -3.39
C ASP A 55 9.82 2.59 -3.52
N PHE A 56 9.33 2.27 -4.72
CA PHE A 56 8.46 1.12 -5.00
C PHE A 56 9.10 -0.21 -4.62
N GLU A 57 10.30 -0.48 -5.12
CA GLU A 57 11.04 -1.72 -4.85
C GLU A 57 11.32 -1.93 -3.36
N THR A 58 11.59 -0.84 -2.64
CA THR A 58 11.83 -0.88 -1.19
C THR A 58 10.53 -1.12 -0.44
N ALA A 59 9.45 -0.41 -0.79
CA ALA A 59 8.14 -0.57 -0.17
C ALA A 59 7.56 -1.97 -0.41
N LYS A 60 7.75 -2.52 -1.61
CA LYS A 60 7.38 -3.89 -1.96
C LYS A 60 8.12 -4.89 -1.08
N ARG A 61 9.44 -4.75 -0.92
CA ARG A 61 10.23 -5.61 0.00
C ARG A 61 9.78 -5.50 1.45
N VAL A 62 9.42 -4.30 1.92
CA VAL A 62 8.88 -4.10 3.28
C VAL A 62 7.54 -4.81 3.43
N ALA A 63 6.63 -4.66 2.47
CA ALA A 63 5.34 -5.33 2.47
C ALA A 63 5.49 -6.87 2.47
N GLU A 64 6.35 -7.42 1.60
CA GLU A 64 6.63 -8.85 1.51
C GLU A 64 7.25 -9.41 2.81
N ARG A 65 8.11 -8.64 3.48
CA ARG A 65 8.68 -9.02 4.79
C ARG A 65 7.63 -9.05 5.88
N MET A 66 6.61 -8.20 5.82
CA MET A 66 5.56 -8.14 6.84
C MET A 66 4.48 -9.23 6.68
N MET A 67 4.32 -9.78 5.47
CA MET A 67 3.36 -10.85 5.20
C MET A 67 3.90 -12.27 5.47
N ARG A 68 5.19 -12.42 5.75
CA ARG A 68 5.82 -13.69 6.14
C ARG A 68 5.76 -13.88 7.65
#